data_AF-A0A4P2PTA9-F1
#
_entry.id   AF-A0A4P2PTA9-F1
#
_cell.length_a   1.000
_cell.length_b   1.000
_cell.length_c   1.000
_cell.angle_alpha   90.00
_cell.angle_beta   90.00
_cell.angle_gamma   90.00
#
_symmetry.space_group_name_H-M   'P 1'
#
loop_
_entity.id
_entity.type
_entity.pdbx_description
1 polymer ?
#
loop_
_entity_poly.entity_id
_entity_poly.type
_entity_poly.pdbx_seq_one_letter_code
_entity_poly.pdbx_strand_id
1 'polypeptide(L)'
;MPIAMCATLDTPHAAGTDLVFSVSLALAWKKLEQRFGALRFAPQPALADALSRTVVDEAVSPAWCVADAGFGAEGILERLRSELLSRFSAADVRYLPRGLAPDALLAYGYLRRDLRFPVVFAVREGVFDARPVRAFGIVDNNHPHNAARAAQVIVHEHRSERDFVIELCTDAADEDRLLIAQVPPRERLGETVRDVLDRLGRLPPEYRSLRRGEEVAIPRIELETEASFPELLGRPLCTGELAGRVFHEARQRVRFTLDEGGASVTAEAAILSFGMPEPRRSFVVCQPFLVMLIRRSAFVPYLALWVETPAWMQPPARTAGAGPALGGLYR
;
A
#
# COMPACT_ATOMS: atom_id res chain seq x y z
N MET A 1 -17.50 -1.51 6.41
CA MET A 1 -16.86 -2.84 6.40
C MET A 1 -15.62 -2.76 7.28
N PRO A 2 -15.16 -3.87 7.89
CA PRO A 2 -13.98 -3.83 8.75
C PRO A 2 -12.71 -3.56 7.93
N ILE A 3 -11.85 -2.71 8.48
CA ILE A 3 -10.57 -2.31 7.89
C ILE A 3 -9.55 -2.45 9.01
N ALA A 4 -8.55 -3.32 8.84
CA ALA A 4 -7.55 -3.60 9.86
C ALA A 4 -6.23 -2.90 9.52
N MET A 5 -5.95 -1.81 10.24
CA MET A 5 -4.62 -1.22 10.27
C MET A 5 -3.64 -2.19 10.92
N CYS A 6 -2.74 -2.74 10.11
CA CYS A 6 -1.76 -3.71 10.52
C CYS A 6 -0.49 -2.98 10.99
N ALA A 7 -0.19 -3.08 12.29
CA ALA A 7 1.07 -2.61 12.85
C ALA A 7 2.27 -3.51 12.48
N THR A 8 2.00 -4.77 12.15
CA THR A 8 2.99 -5.77 11.71
C THR A 8 2.38 -6.70 10.66
N LEU A 9 3.20 -7.52 10.01
CA LEU A 9 2.75 -8.54 9.06
C LEU A 9 2.17 -9.81 9.74
N ASP A 10 2.21 -9.91 11.07
CA ASP A 10 1.67 -11.05 11.82
C ASP A 10 0.12 -11.05 11.89
N THR A 11 -0.56 -10.00 11.41
CA THR A 11 -2.03 -9.91 11.38
C THR A 11 -2.66 -11.03 10.55
N PRO A 12 -3.68 -11.75 11.06
CA PRO A 12 -4.39 -12.77 10.32
C PRO A 12 -5.30 -12.19 9.22
N HIS A 13 -5.54 -12.94 8.15
CA HIS A 13 -6.62 -12.65 7.21
C HIS A 13 -7.99 -12.94 7.83
N ALA A 14 -9.00 -12.16 7.45
CA ALA A 14 -10.40 -12.38 7.82
C ALA A 14 -11.30 -12.00 6.65
N ALA A 15 -12.28 -12.85 6.33
CA ALA A 15 -13.17 -12.65 5.19
C ALA A 15 -13.92 -11.31 5.28
N GLY A 16 -13.98 -10.57 4.17
CA GLY A 16 -14.60 -9.24 4.10
C GLY A 16 -13.85 -8.13 4.87
N THR A 17 -12.56 -8.34 5.22
CA THR A 17 -11.71 -7.36 5.92
C THR A 17 -10.52 -6.95 5.05
N ASP A 18 -10.41 -5.65 4.77
CA ASP A 18 -9.22 -5.08 4.12
C ASP A 18 -8.07 -4.96 5.15
N LEU A 19 -6.84 -5.36 4.77
CA LEU A 19 -5.65 -5.25 5.64
C LEU A 19 -4.70 -4.18 5.11
N VAL A 20 -4.26 -3.27 5.97
CA VAL A 20 -3.39 -2.14 5.60
C VAL A 20 -2.14 -2.14 6.47
N PHE A 21 -1.04 -2.70 5.98
CA PHE A 21 0.27 -2.65 6.63
C PHE A 21 1.13 -1.53 6.05
N SER A 22 1.76 -0.74 6.94
CA SER A 22 2.89 0.11 6.61
C SER A 22 3.91 0.08 7.73
N VAL A 23 5.19 0.15 7.36
CA VAL A 23 6.35 0.03 8.26
C VAL A 23 6.58 1.26 9.16
N SER A 24 5.78 2.33 9.04
CA SER A 24 6.00 3.60 9.74
C SER A 24 5.98 3.49 11.27
N LEU A 25 5.07 2.73 11.88
CA LEU A 25 5.10 2.45 13.32
C LEU A 25 6.32 1.60 13.73
N ALA A 26 6.76 0.66 12.89
CA ALA A 26 7.96 -0.13 13.15
C ALA A 26 9.24 0.73 13.10
N LEU A 27 9.31 1.75 12.24
CA LEU A 27 10.40 2.74 12.24
C LEU A 27 10.42 3.53 13.57
N ALA A 28 9.27 4.00 14.03
CA ALA A 28 9.16 4.70 15.33
C ALA A 28 9.58 3.79 16.49
N TRP A 29 9.15 2.53 16.48
CA TRP A 29 9.53 1.52 17.47
C TRP A 29 11.04 1.26 17.48
N LYS A 30 11.66 1.13 16.30
CA LYS A 30 13.10 0.91 16.21
C LYS A 30 13.91 2.11 16.66
N LYS A 31 13.38 3.34 16.58
CA LYS A 31 14.02 4.51 17.20
C LYS A 31 13.97 4.49 18.72
N LEU A 32 12.86 4.03 19.32
CA LEU A 32 12.82 3.77 20.76
C LEU A 32 13.83 2.69 21.17
N GLU A 33 13.89 1.57 20.45
CA GLU A 33 14.85 0.50 20.75
C GLU A 33 16.32 0.93 20.56
N GLN A 34 16.62 1.80 19.59
CA GLN A 34 17.95 2.39 19.38
C GLN A 34 18.36 3.37 20.50
N ARG A 35 17.42 4.13 21.09
CA ARG A 35 17.69 5.14 22.14
C ARG A 35 17.62 4.60 23.57
N PHE A 36 16.81 3.58 23.82
CA PHE A 36 16.50 3.08 25.18
C PHE A 36 16.76 1.58 25.38
N GLY A 37 17.10 0.84 24.32
CA GLY A 37 17.17 -0.62 24.35
C GLY A 37 15.80 -1.31 24.20
N ALA A 38 15.80 -2.64 24.22
CA ALA A 38 14.60 -3.45 23.92
C ALA A 38 13.43 -3.14 24.88
N LEU A 39 12.27 -2.80 24.32
CA LEU A 39 11.10 -2.37 25.11
C LEU A 39 10.42 -3.56 25.81
N ARG A 40 10.13 -3.38 27.09
CA ARG A 40 9.45 -4.36 27.96
C ARG A 40 8.34 -3.68 28.75
N PHE A 41 7.24 -4.40 28.96
CA PHE A 41 6.03 -3.90 29.62
C PHE A 41 5.52 -4.92 30.66
N ALA A 42 4.78 -4.43 31.65
CA ALA A 42 4.04 -5.27 32.60
C ALA A 42 2.52 -5.11 32.41
N PRO A 43 1.79 -6.10 31.84
CA PRO A 43 2.26 -7.30 31.14
C PRO A 43 2.56 -7.04 29.65
N GLN A 44 3.52 -7.78 29.10
CA GLN A 44 4.02 -7.67 27.71
C GLN A 44 2.90 -7.88 26.67
N PRO A 45 2.63 -6.92 25.76
CA PRO A 45 1.75 -7.12 24.62
C PRO A 45 2.43 -7.95 23.53
N ALA A 46 1.74 -8.92 22.94
CA ALA A 46 2.22 -9.66 21.77
C ALA A 46 2.55 -8.74 20.57
N LEU A 47 1.87 -7.59 20.46
CA LEU A 47 2.16 -6.53 19.49
C LEU A 47 3.55 -5.89 19.72
N ALA A 48 3.96 -5.68 20.98
CA ALA A 48 5.28 -5.16 21.30
C ALA A 48 6.38 -6.13 20.85
N ASP A 49 6.18 -7.44 21.11
CA ASP A 49 7.11 -8.47 20.66
C ASP A 49 7.18 -8.56 19.12
N ALA A 50 6.05 -8.38 18.43
CA ALA A 50 5.99 -8.38 16.95
C ALA A 50 6.68 -7.15 16.34
N LEU A 51 6.52 -5.96 16.92
CA LEU A 51 7.23 -4.75 16.52
C LEU A 51 8.74 -4.89 16.76
N SER A 52 9.16 -5.44 17.91
CA SER A 52 10.57 -5.75 18.19
C SER A 52 11.17 -6.77 17.21
N ARG A 53 10.39 -7.73 16.71
CA ARG A 53 10.81 -8.68 15.65
C ARG A 53 10.88 -8.07 14.24
N THR A 54 10.23 -6.95 13.98
CA THR A 54 10.12 -6.40 12.62
C THR A 54 11.45 -5.79 12.16
N VAL A 55 12.00 -6.29 11.06
CA VAL A 55 13.23 -5.76 10.43
C VAL A 55 12.85 -4.59 9.52
N VAL A 56 13.55 -3.45 9.66
CA VAL A 56 13.19 -2.20 8.96
C VAL A 56 14.34 -1.57 8.15
N ASP A 57 15.58 -1.91 8.46
CA ASP A 57 16.77 -1.18 7.98
C ASP A 57 16.97 -1.31 6.46
N GLU A 58 16.56 -2.44 5.88
CA GLU A 58 16.51 -2.65 4.44
C GLU A 58 15.16 -2.26 3.82
N ALA A 59 14.07 -2.21 4.62
CA ALA A 59 12.71 -2.01 4.12
C ALA A 59 12.48 -0.60 3.53
N VAL A 60 13.19 0.42 4.01
CA VAL A 60 13.08 1.81 3.53
C VAL A 60 14.45 2.44 3.23
N SER A 61 14.50 3.38 2.30
CA SER A 61 15.65 4.29 2.20
C SER A 61 15.51 5.42 3.22
N PRO A 62 16.57 5.83 3.93
CA PRO A 62 16.56 7.02 4.79
C PRO A 62 16.03 8.27 4.09
N ALA A 63 16.21 8.39 2.76
CA ALA A 63 15.72 9.51 1.96
C ALA A 63 14.18 9.65 1.97
N TRP A 64 13.43 8.56 2.20
CA TRP A 64 11.97 8.52 2.10
C TRP A 64 11.26 8.65 3.45
N CYS A 65 11.99 8.59 4.57
CA CYS A 65 11.42 8.56 5.91
C CYS A 65 12.04 9.58 6.88
N VAL A 66 11.24 10.08 7.82
CA VAL A 66 11.70 10.81 9.02
C VAL A 66 11.30 9.98 10.24
N ALA A 67 12.26 9.61 11.09
CA ALA A 67 11.98 8.87 12.31
C ALA A 67 13.01 9.20 13.40
N ASP A 68 12.54 9.61 14.57
CA ASP A 68 13.33 9.88 15.77
C ASP A 68 12.50 9.55 17.02
N ALA A 69 13.17 9.35 18.16
CA ALA A 69 12.52 9.12 19.45
C ALA A 69 13.32 9.72 20.62
N GLY A 70 12.63 10.35 21.56
CA GLY A 70 13.24 11.07 22.67
C GLY A 70 12.24 11.79 23.57
N PHE A 71 12.74 12.59 24.51
CA PHE A 71 11.94 13.36 25.46
C PHE A 71 11.73 14.82 25.02
N GLY A 72 10.66 15.47 25.50
CA GLY A 72 10.42 16.89 25.24
C GLY A 72 11.56 17.81 25.66
N ALA A 73 12.24 17.50 26.77
CA ALA A 73 13.43 18.23 27.25
C ALA A 73 14.63 18.12 26.29
N GLU A 74 14.67 17.11 25.44
CA GLU A 74 15.70 16.93 24.40
C GLU A 74 15.36 17.71 23.11
N GLY A 75 14.21 18.39 23.02
CA GLY A 75 13.76 19.10 21.80
C GLY A 75 13.34 18.19 20.65
N ILE A 76 12.88 16.96 20.97
CA ILE A 76 12.47 15.93 20.00
C ILE A 76 11.39 16.43 19.01
N LEU A 77 10.40 17.19 19.49
CA LEU A 77 9.28 17.66 18.69
C LEU A 77 9.73 18.69 17.65
N GLU A 78 10.62 19.59 18.05
CA GLU A 78 11.15 20.67 17.24
C GLU A 78 12.08 20.12 16.15
N ARG A 79 12.93 19.13 16.48
CA ARG A 79 13.71 18.36 15.49
C ARG A 79 12.81 17.69 14.46
N LEU A 80 11.86 16.86 14.92
CA LEU A 80 10.95 16.12 14.06
C LEU A 80 10.15 17.04 13.13
N ARG A 81 9.63 18.15 13.65
CA ARG A 81 8.86 19.12 12.86
C ARG A 81 9.72 19.85 11.83
N SER A 82 10.97 20.19 12.18
CA SER A 82 11.93 20.82 11.28
C SER A 82 12.39 19.88 10.16
N GLU A 83 12.77 18.64 10.49
CA GLU A 83 13.18 17.63 9.51
C GLU A 83 12.03 17.24 8.59
N LEU A 84 10.83 17.02 9.15
CA LEU A 84 9.64 16.69 8.36
C LEU A 84 9.27 17.78 7.35
N LEU A 85 9.26 19.06 7.75
CA LEU A 85 8.89 20.16 6.85
C LEU A 85 9.98 20.51 5.83
N SER A 86 11.27 20.39 6.19
CA SER A 86 12.38 20.66 5.27
C SER A 86 12.53 19.60 4.18
N ARG A 87 12.19 18.34 4.49
CA ARG A 87 12.25 17.22 3.53
C ARG A 87 10.93 16.96 2.81
N PHE A 88 9.80 17.21 3.48
CA PHE A 88 8.45 16.93 2.99
C PHE A 88 7.52 18.12 3.26
N SER A 89 7.66 19.19 2.49
CA SER A 89 6.93 20.45 2.66
C SER A 89 5.39 20.33 2.64
N ALA A 90 4.85 19.26 2.05
CA ALA A 90 3.42 18.94 2.03
C ALA A 90 2.98 17.94 3.14
N ALA A 91 3.83 17.66 4.14
CA ALA A 91 3.51 16.74 5.23
C ALA A 91 2.49 17.33 6.22
N ASP A 92 1.57 16.48 6.69
CA ASP A 92 0.50 16.87 7.61
C ASP A 92 1.00 16.94 9.05
N VAL A 93 1.62 18.06 9.43
CA VAL A 93 2.20 18.28 10.77
C VAL A 93 1.19 18.22 11.92
N ARG A 94 -0.12 18.13 11.66
CA ARG A 94 -1.16 17.92 12.68
C ARG A 94 -1.04 16.56 13.39
N TYR A 95 -0.25 15.64 12.83
CA TYR A 95 0.01 14.31 13.39
C TYR A 95 1.10 14.30 14.45
N LEU A 96 1.97 15.32 14.46
CA LEU A 96 2.83 15.64 15.60
C LEU A 96 2.02 16.39 16.67
N PRO A 97 2.33 16.23 17.97
CA PRO A 97 1.66 17.01 19.01
C PRO A 97 1.95 18.51 18.85
N ARG A 98 1.03 19.37 19.32
CA ARG A 98 1.18 20.84 19.19
C ARG A 98 2.37 21.36 20.01
N GLY A 99 2.52 20.83 21.23
CA GLY A 99 3.68 20.96 22.12
C GLY A 99 3.83 19.68 22.94
N LEU A 100 4.98 19.49 23.59
CA LEU A 100 5.34 18.28 24.35
C LEU A 100 5.89 18.69 25.71
N ALA A 101 5.48 18.01 26.80
CA ALA A 101 6.02 18.28 28.13
C ALA A 101 7.49 17.81 28.25
N PRO A 102 8.33 18.44 29.10
CA PRO A 102 9.77 18.13 29.14
C PRO A 102 10.08 16.65 29.42
N ASP A 103 9.29 16.00 30.26
CA ASP A 103 9.41 14.60 30.64
C ASP A 103 8.63 13.63 29.73
N ALA A 104 7.80 14.14 28.81
CA ALA A 104 6.98 13.32 27.94
C ALA A 104 7.82 12.70 26.80
N LEU A 105 7.62 11.40 26.59
CA LEU A 105 8.25 10.61 25.53
C LEU A 105 7.50 10.79 24.21
N LEU A 106 8.23 11.03 23.13
CA LEU A 106 7.71 10.99 21.76
C LEU A 106 8.55 10.02 20.93
N ALA A 107 7.89 9.19 20.14
CA ALA A 107 8.47 8.43 19.04
C ALA A 107 7.64 8.68 17.79
N TYR A 108 8.29 8.88 16.66
CA TYR A 108 7.60 9.21 15.41
C TYR A 108 8.23 8.47 14.23
N GLY A 109 7.40 8.14 13.26
CA GLY A 109 7.79 7.50 12.01
C GLY A 109 6.90 8.00 10.89
N TYR A 110 7.51 8.70 9.93
CA TYR A 110 6.89 9.16 8.70
C TYR A 110 7.57 8.49 7.52
N LEU A 111 6.79 8.13 6.50
CA LEU A 111 7.26 7.55 5.25
C LEU A 111 6.48 8.20 4.10
N ARG A 112 7.18 8.61 3.05
CA ARG A 112 6.59 8.98 1.76
C ARG A 112 7.50 8.52 0.62
N ARG A 113 6.93 7.71 -0.28
CA ARG A 113 7.57 7.28 -1.52
C ARG A 113 6.55 7.41 -2.65
N ASP A 114 6.77 8.41 -3.50
CA ASP A 114 5.98 8.63 -4.70
C ASP A 114 6.63 7.83 -5.84
N LEU A 115 5.82 7.14 -6.67
CA LEU A 115 6.29 6.30 -7.79
C LEU A 115 5.40 6.54 -9.00
N ARG A 116 5.98 6.70 -10.20
CA ARG A 116 5.24 6.94 -11.46
C ARG A 116 5.51 5.86 -12.49
N PHE A 117 4.59 5.63 -13.41
CA PHE A 117 4.86 4.79 -14.57
C PHE A 117 5.57 5.59 -15.68
N PRO A 118 6.63 5.06 -16.33
CA PRO A 118 7.29 5.73 -17.45
C PRO A 118 6.35 6.06 -18.61
N VAL A 119 5.29 5.27 -18.81
CA VAL A 119 4.18 5.56 -19.72
C VAL A 119 2.85 5.39 -18.98
N VAL A 120 2.00 6.42 -19.04
CA VAL A 120 0.66 6.37 -18.41
C VAL A 120 -0.17 5.24 -19.04
N PHE A 121 -0.72 4.35 -18.22
CA PHE A 121 -1.59 3.26 -18.66
C PHE A 121 -2.90 3.77 -19.31
N ALA A 122 -3.68 2.90 -19.93
CA ALA A 122 -4.99 3.27 -20.43
C ALA A 122 -6.01 3.25 -19.28
N VAL A 123 -6.77 4.34 -19.13
CA VAL A 123 -7.97 4.36 -18.27
C VAL A 123 -9.05 3.49 -18.91
N ARG A 124 -9.74 2.70 -18.09
CA ARG A 124 -10.82 1.82 -18.54
C ARG A 124 -11.81 1.56 -17.40
N GLU A 125 -12.93 0.95 -17.72
CA GLU A 125 -13.81 0.36 -16.70
C GLU A 125 -13.41 -1.12 -16.48
N GLY A 126 -13.68 -1.62 -15.28
CA GLY A 126 -13.43 -3.00 -14.85
C GLY A 126 -14.55 -3.50 -13.93
N VAL A 127 -14.40 -4.73 -13.43
CA VAL A 127 -15.36 -5.35 -12.49
C VAL A 127 -14.60 -6.00 -11.36
N PHE A 128 -14.98 -5.70 -10.11
CA PHE A 128 -14.43 -6.28 -8.89
C PHE A 128 -15.55 -6.73 -7.96
N ASP A 129 -15.50 -7.96 -7.43
CA ASP A 129 -16.59 -8.56 -6.62
C ASP A 129 -17.97 -8.41 -7.30
N ALA A 130 -18.02 -8.68 -8.61
CA ALA A 130 -19.18 -8.47 -9.49
C ALA A 130 -19.73 -7.01 -9.59
N ARG A 131 -19.00 -6.00 -9.09
CA ARG A 131 -19.38 -4.57 -9.17
C ARG A 131 -18.53 -3.82 -10.20
N PRO A 132 -19.12 -2.96 -11.05
CA PRO A 132 -18.35 -2.07 -11.91
C PRO A 132 -17.48 -1.09 -11.11
N VAL A 133 -16.24 -0.90 -11.53
CA VAL A 133 -15.24 0.00 -10.90
C VAL A 133 -14.34 0.65 -11.96
N ARG A 134 -13.77 1.82 -11.65
CA ARG A 134 -12.68 2.39 -12.45
C ARG A 134 -11.47 1.48 -12.40
N ALA A 135 -10.82 1.30 -13.55
CA ALA A 135 -9.61 0.53 -13.69
C ALA A 135 -8.59 1.21 -14.61
N PHE A 136 -7.36 0.72 -14.60
CA PHE A 136 -6.33 1.08 -15.56
C PHE A 136 -5.59 -0.17 -16.04
N GLY A 137 -4.84 -0.03 -17.14
CA GLY A 137 -3.94 -1.07 -17.63
C GLY A 137 -3.73 -0.99 -19.13
N ILE A 138 -3.97 -2.10 -19.82
CA ILE A 138 -3.81 -2.22 -21.26
C ILE A 138 -5.18 -2.51 -21.88
N VAL A 139 -5.46 -1.86 -23.01
CA VAL A 139 -6.70 -2.00 -23.78
C VAL A 139 -6.43 -2.85 -25.03
N ASP A 140 -7.31 -3.80 -25.35
CA ASP A 140 -7.14 -4.68 -26.52
C ASP A 140 -7.50 -3.95 -27.82
N ASN A 141 -6.60 -3.07 -28.25
CA ASN A 141 -6.66 -2.34 -29.51
C ASN A 141 -5.24 -1.97 -29.99
N ASN A 142 -5.13 -1.43 -31.20
CA ASN A 142 -3.84 -0.99 -31.77
C ASN A 142 -3.44 0.44 -31.30
N HIS A 143 -3.76 0.85 -30.06
CA HIS A 143 -3.36 2.16 -29.54
C HIS A 143 -1.82 2.26 -29.45
N PRO A 144 -1.19 3.32 -30.00
CA PRO A 144 0.27 3.39 -30.19
C PRO A 144 1.13 3.24 -28.92
N HIS A 145 0.58 3.46 -27.72
CA HIS A 145 1.33 3.31 -26.47
C HIS A 145 1.24 1.90 -25.86
N ASN A 146 0.42 1.00 -26.40
CA ASN A 146 0.21 -0.32 -25.78
C ASN A 146 1.48 -1.18 -25.75
N ALA A 147 2.39 -1.05 -26.74
CA ALA A 147 3.68 -1.72 -26.71
C ALA A 147 4.59 -1.21 -25.56
N ALA A 148 4.59 0.10 -25.30
CA ALA A 148 5.37 0.68 -24.20
C ALA A 148 4.74 0.39 -22.83
N ARG A 149 3.41 0.44 -22.72
CA ARG A 149 2.65 -0.01 -21.55
C ARG A 149 2.87 -1.48 -21.24
N ALA A 150 3.05 -2.33 -22.24
CA ALA A 150 3.38 -3.74 -22.06
C ALA A 150 4.83 -3.97 -21.61
N ALA A 151 5.77 -3.13 -22.08
CA ALA A 151 7.19 -3.23 -21.71
C ALA A 151 7.46 -2.89 -20.23
N GLN A 152 6.59 -2.10 -19.59
CA GLN A 152 6.64 -1.79 -18.16
C GLN A 152 5.80 -2.75 -17.28
N VAL A 153 5.45 -3.96 -17.77
CA VAL A 153 4.83 -5.02 -16.97
C VAL A 153 5.66 -6.30 -17.06
N ILE A 154 6.05 -6.84 -15.91
CA ILE A 154 6.79 -8.09 -15.77
C ILE A 154 5.87 -9.13 -15.12
N VAL A 155 5.54 -10.19 -15.85
CA VAL A 155 4.84 -11.37 -15.30
C VAL A 155 5.83 -12.22 -14.52
N HIS A 156 5.55 -12.49 -13.25
CA HIS A 156 6.37 -13.38 -12.42
C HIS A 156 5.83 -14.80 -12.35
N GLU A 157 4.50 -14.94 -12.27
CA GLU A 157 3.80 -16.22 -12.33
C GLU A 157 2.38 -16.02 -12.88
N HIS A 158 1.87 -16.98 -13.65
CA HIS A 158 0.46 -17.07 -14.02
C HIS A 158 0.08 -18.55 -14.00
N ARG A 159 -0.94 -18.89 -13.22
CA ARG A 159 -1.47 -20.26 -13.09
C ARG A 159 -2.92 -20.34 -13.52
N SER A 160 -3.66 -19.26 -13.28
CA SER A 160 -5.01 -19.03 -13.80
C SER A 160 -5.32 -17.54 -13.80
N GLU A 161 -6.47 -17.17 -14.36
CA GLU A 161 -7.05 -15.81 -14.25
C GLU A 161 -7.26 -15.35 -12.79
N ARG A 162 -7.18 -16.26 -11.81
CA ARG A 162 -7.40 -16.01 -10.36
C ARG A 162 -6.17 -16.34 -9.49
N ASP A 163 -5.04 -16.70 -10.09
CA ASP A 163 -3.79 -17.00 -9.39
C ASP A 163 -2.60 -16.54 -10.25
N PHE A 164 -2.21 -15.27 -10.09
CA PHE A 164 -1.14 -14.61 -10.85
C PHE A 164 -0.38 -13.55 -10.03
N VAL A 165 0.86 -13.26 -10.44
CA VAL A 165 1.71 -12.20 -9.89
C VAL A 165 2.35 -11.40 -11.03
N ILE A 166 2.16 -10.08 -11.02
CA ILE A 166 2.78 -9.14 -11.95
C ILE A 166 3.47 -7.99 -11.19
N GLU A 167 4.55 -7.48 -11.77
CA GLU A 167 5.26 -6.26 -11.35
C GLU A 167 5.00 -5.15 -12.38
N LEU A 168 4.69 -3.95 -11.90
CA LEU A 168 4.52 -2.75 -12.72
C LEU A 168 5.78 -1.88 -12.55
N CYS A 169 6.56 -1.70 -13.62
CA CYS A 169 7.83 -0.99 -13.57
C CYS A 169 7.59 0.53 -13.48
N THR A 170 8.23 1.17 -12.51
CA THR A 170 8.08 2.61 -12.21
C THR A 170 9.32 3.42 -12.62
N ASP A 171 9.28 4.74 -12.45
CA ASP A 171 10.42 5.66 -12.57
C ASP A 171 11.57 5.32 -11.61
N ALA A 172 11.30 4.60 -10.53
CA ALA A 172 12.31 4.04 -9.62
C ALA A 172 12.47 2.50 -9.73
N ALA A 173 12.23 1.93 -10.91
CA ALA A 173 12.28 0.47 -11.11
C ALA A 173 13.60 -0.21 -10.75
N ASP A 174 14.74 0.49 -10.60
CA ASP A 174 15.98 -0.13 -10.12
C ASP A 174 16.01 -0.28 -8.58
N GLU A 175 15.30 0.57 -7.85
CA GLU A 175 15.26 0.59 -6.39
C GLU A 175 14.07 -0.19 -5.81
N ASP A 176 12.91 -0.14 -6.48
CA ASP A 176 11.61 -0.58 -5.99
C ASP A 176 10.92 -1.60 -6.90
N ARG A 177 9.93 -2.30 -6.33
CA ARG A 177 8.90 -3.07 -7.03
C ARG A 177 7.52 -2.61 -6.58
N LEU A 178 6.64 -2.33 -7.54
CA LEU A 178 5.19 -2.30 -7.32
C LEU A 178 4.61 -3.62 -7.83
N LEU A 179 4.15 -4.46 -6.91
CA LEU A 179 3.64 -5.80 -7.18
C LEU A 179 2.12 -5.85 -7.00
N ILE A 180 1.44 -6.51 -7.95
CA ILE A 180 0.01 -6.79 -7.94
C ILE A 180 -0.15 -8.31 -8.02
N ALA A 181 -0.81 -8.91 -7.02
CA ALA A 181 -0.96 -10.35 -6.92
C ALA A 181 -2.40 -10.73 -6.54
N GLN A 182 -3.16 -11.24 -7.52
CA GLN A 182 -4.44 -11.89 -7.28
C GLN A 182 -4.13 -13.38 -7.01
N VAL A 183 -4.10 -13.75 -5.73
CA VAL A 183 -3.66 -15.06 -5.21
C VAL A 183 -4.53 -15.46 -4.01
N PRO A 184 -4.67 -16.76 -3.68
CA PRO A 184 -5.35 -17.15 -2.44
C PRO A 184 -4.63 -16.62 -1.19
N PRO A 185 -5.33 -16.03 -0.21
CA PRO A 185 -4.70 -15.59 1.04
C PRO A 185 -4.22 -16.79 1.87
N ARG A 186 -3.18 -16.55 2.66
CA ARG A 186 -2.66 -17.47 3.70
C ARG A 186 -3.30 -17.15 5.06
N GLU A 187 -2.84 -17.76 6.16
CA GLU A 187 -3.41 -17.47 7.48
C GLU A 187 -3.11 -16.03 7.91
N ARG A 188 -1.94 -15.50 7.53
CA ARG A 188 -1.46 -14.15 7.90
C ARG A 188 -0.98 -13.34 6.69
N LEU A 189 -1.07 -12.01 6.80
CA LEU A 189 -0.61 -11.09 5.76
C LEU A 189 0.86 -11.34 5.38
N GLY A 190 1.72 -11.59 6.36
CA GLY A 190 3.14 -11.91 6.16
C GLY A 190 3.41 -13.27 5.50
N GLU A 191 2.46 -14.19 5.50
CA GLU A 191 2.55 -15.45 4.75
C GLU A 191 2.11 -15.25 3.31
N THR A 192 1.06 -14.46 3.06
CA THR A 192 0.63 -14.05 1.71
C THR A 192 1.72 -13.21 1.02
N VAL A 193 2.37 -12.29 1.75
CA VAL A 193 3.56 -11.55 1.29
C VAL A 193 4.70 -12.51 0.92
N ARG A 194 5.06 -13.46 1.80
CA ARG A 194 6.12 -14.45 1.51
C ARG A 194 5.79 -15.32 0.29
N ASP A 195 4.56 -15.82 0.19
CA ASP A 195 4.11 -16.62 -0.95
C ASP A 195 4.21 -15.84 -2.28
N VAL A 196 3.95 -14.54 -2.28
CA VAL A 196 4.13 -13.65 -3.44
C VAL A 196 5.62 -13.37 -3.74
N LEU A 197 6.46 -13.20 -2.73
CA LEU A 197 7.91 -13.04 -2.91
C LEU A 197 8.56 -14.32 -3.45
N ASP A 198 8.16 -15.49 -2.95
CA ASP A 198 8.63 -16.81 -3.42
C ASP A 198 8.21 -17.12 -4.87
N ARG A 199 7.24 -16.38 -5.43
CA ARG A 199 6.80 -16.46 -6.83
C ARG A 199 7.63 -15.59 -7.78
N LEU A 200 8.41 -14.63 -7.26
CA LEU A 200 9.17 -13.71 -8.10
C LEU A 200 10.20 -14.44 -8.96
N GLY A 201 10.03 -14.32 -10.27
CA GLY A 201 10.99 -14.84 -11.24
C GLY A 201 10.94 -16.35 -11.51
N ARG A 202 9.87 -17.05 -11.08
CA ARG A 202 9.67 -18.48 -11.44
C ARG A 202 9.58 -18.72 -12.95
N LEU A 203 9.01 -17.78 -13.69
CA LEU A 203 9.02 -17.81 -15.16
C LEU A 203 10.42 -17.49 -15.73
N PRO A 204 10.89 -18.19 -16.78
CA PRO A 204 12.07 -17.77 -17.55
C PRO A 204 11.86 -16.40 -18.22
N PRO A 205 12.92 -15.62 -18.51
CA PRO A 205 12.81 -14.22 -18.96
C PRO A 205 11.87 -13.99 -20.15
N GLU A 206 11.92 -14.86 -21.15
CA GLU A 206 11.12 -14.82 -22.38
C GLU A 206 9.61 -15.08 -22.15
N TYR A 207 9.24 -15.58 -20.97
CA TYR A 207 7.84 -15.71 -20.53
C TYR A 207 7.39 -14.56 -19.62
N ARG A 208 8.29 -13.66 -19.19
CA ARG A 208 7.93 -12.55 -18.29
C ARG A 208 7.33 -11.35 -19.01
N SER A 209 7.62 -11.15 -20.29
CA SER A 209 6.93 -10.11 -21.08
C SER A 209 5.45 -10.43 -21.26
N LEU A 210 4.60 -9.40 -21.29
CA LEU A 210 3.25 -9.53 -21.83
C LEU A 210 3.29 -9.78 -23.33
N ARG A 211 2.41 -10.68 -23.79
CA ARG A 211 2.24 -11.00 -25.21
C ARG A 211 1.15 -10.12 -25.82
N ARG A 212 1.13 -10.01 -27.16
CA ARG A 212 0.15 -9.17 -27.88
C ARG A 212 -1.28 -9.63 -27.58
N GLY A 213 -2.06 -8.76 -26.92
CA GLY A 213 -3.45 -9.02 -26.57
C GLY A 213 -3.64 -9.89 -25.32
N GLU A 214 -2.60 -10.06 -24.49
CA GLU A 214 -2.81 -10.39 -23.07
C GLU A 214 -3.35 -9.16 -22.34
N GLU A 215 -4.42 -9.34 -21.57
CA GLU A 215 -5.16 -8.24 -20.96
C GLU A 215 -4.62 -7.92 -19.56
N VAL A 216 -4.49 -6.62 -19.25
CA VAL A 216 -4.24 -6.10 -17.90
C VAL A 216 -5.34 -5.12 -17.55
N ALA A 217 -6.04 -5.36 -16.45
CA ALA A 217 -6.98 -4.41 -15.87
C ALA A 217 -6.90 -4.48 -14.34
N ILE A 218 -6.58 -3.35 -13.71
CA ILE A 218 -6.35 -3.23 -12.27
C ILE A 218 -7.27 -2.12 -11.75
N PRO A 219 -8.09 -2.35 -10.71
CA PRO A 219 -8.91 -1.30 -10.12
C PRO A 219 -8.06 -0.11 -9.65
N ARG A 220 -8.57 1.11 -9.85
CA ARG A 220 -8.01 2.28 -9.17
C ARG A 220 -8.27 2.16 -7.67
N ILE A 221 -7.28 2.49 -6.86
CA ILE A 221 -7.37 2.49 -5.40
C ILE A 221 -7.17 3.92 -4.89
N GLU A 222 -8.06 4.37 -4.02
CA GLU A 222 -7.93 5.61 -3.26
C GLU A 222 -8.23 5.30 -1.79
N LEU A 223 -7.18 5.27 -0.96
CA LEU A 223 -7.20 4.82 0.42
C LEU A 223 -6.74 5.95 1.34
N GLU A 224 -7.59 6.30 2.32
CA GLU A 224 -7.16 7.04 3.51
C GLU A 224 -7.79 6.38 4.75
N THR A 225 -6.96 6.01 5.71
CA THR A 225 -7.39 5.32 6.93
C THR A 225 -6.45 5.64 8.11
N GLU A 226 -6.99 5.61 9.32
CA GLU A 226 -6.28 5.90 10.56
C GLU A 226 -6.81 4.98 11.67
N ALA A 227 -5.91 4.46 12.51
CA ALA A 227 -6.27 3.67 13.69
C ALA A 227 -5.35 3.94 14.87
N SER A 228 -5.84 3.62 16.06
CA SER A 228 -5.08 3.57 17.31
C SER A 228 -4.77 2.13 17.73
N PHE A 229 -3.74 1.95 18.55
CA PHE A 229 -3.28 0.66 19.07
C PHE A 229 -3.45 0.61 20.60
N PRO A 230 -4.68 0.42 21.11
CA PRO A 230 -4.98 0.48 22.54
C PRO A 230 -4.22 -0.58 23.36
N GLU A 231 -3.73 -1.64 22.72
CA GLU A 231 -2.94 -2.70 23.34
C GLU A 231 -1.61 -2.18 23.91
N LEU A 232 -1.09 -1.06 23.40
CA LEU A 232 0.15 -0.43 23.86
C LEU A 232 -0.08 0.61 24.97
N LEU A 233 -1.33 1.04 25.20
CA LEU A 233 -1.64 2.21 26.03
C LEU A 233 -1.79 1.87 27.52
N GLY A 234 -1.42 2.81 28.38
CA GLY A 234 -1.59 2.72 29.84
C GLY A 234 -0.75 1.65 30.55
N ARG A 235 0.06 0.87 29.83
CA ARG A 235 0.92 -0.18 30.39
C ARG A 235 2.25 0.39 30.86
N PRO A 236 2.68 0.10 32.10
CA PRO A 236 4.03 0.45 32.57
C PRO A 236 5.11 -0.21 31.72
N LEU A 237 6.01 0.61 31.19
CA LEU A 237 7.30 0.21 30.63
C LEU A 237 8.26 -0.18 31.76
N CYS A 238 9.19 -1.08 31.47
CA CYS A 238 10.16 -1.63 32.41
C CYS A 238 11.63 -1.43 31.96
N THR A 239 11.86 -0.75 30.84
CA THR A 239 13.19 -0.61 30.21
C THR A 239 13.87 0.69 30.64
N GLY A 240 14.88 0.61 31.50
CA GLY A 240 15.83 1.71 31.79
C GLY A 240 15.16 3.04 32.18
N GLU A 241 15.52 4.12 31.48
CA GLU A 241 14.97 5.49 31.64
C GLU A 241 13.44 5.60 31.41
N LEU A 242 12.83 4.54 30.87
CA LEU A 242 11.39 4.44 30.63
C LEU A 242 10.64 3.70 31.75
N ALA A 243 11.32 3.17 32.77
CA ALA A 243 10.69 2.40 33.84
C ALA A 243 9.55 3.20 34.53
N GLY A 244 8.36 2.61 34.59
CA GLY A 244 7.15 3.22 35.16
C GLY A 244 6.40 4.19 34.25
N ARG A 245 6.94 4.55 33.08
CA ARG A 245 6.25 5.38 32.07
C ARG A 245 5.22 4.57 31.29
N VAL A 246 4.24 5.23 30.68
CA VAL A 246 3.20 4.60 29.84
C VAL A 246 3.05 5.35 28.51
N PHE A 247 2.55 4.67 27.48
CA PHE A 247 2.04 5.36 26.29
C PHE A 247 0.62 5.87 26.53
N HIS A 248 0.37 7.13 26.21
CA HIS A 248 -0.96 7.76 26.28
C HIS A 248 -1.67 7.79 24.92
N GLU A 249 -0.91 7.78 23.83
CA GLU A 249 -1.42 7.69 22.46
C GLU A 249 -0.45 6.85 21.60
N ALA A 250 -1.01 6.03 20.71
CA ALA A 250 -0.29 5.23 19.72
C ALA A 250 -1.22 5.07 18.52
N ARG A 251 -0.87 5.66 17.38
CA ARG A 251 -1.73 5.74 16.18
C ARG A 251 -0.91 5.66 14.90
N GLN A 252 -1.52 5.12 13.83
CA GLN A 252 -0.96 5.12 12.47
C GLN A 252 -2.03 5.54 11.48
N ARG A 253 -1.69 6.48 10.59
CA ARG A 253 -2.48 6.87 9.42
C ARG A 253 -1.74 6.45 8.15
N VAL A 254 -2.47 5.95 7.18
CA VAL A 254 -1.97 5.63 5.84
C VAL A 254 -2.86 6.32 4.83
N ARG A 255 -2.23 7.02 3.88
CA ARG A 255 -2.86 7.47 2.63
C ARG A 255 -2.12 6.83 1.47
N PHE A 256 -2.86 6.23 0.54
CA PHE A 256 -2.32 5.58 -0.64
C PHE A 256 -3.26 5.76 -1.84
N THR A 257 -2.68 5.86 -3.02
CA THR A 257 -3.41 5.91 -4.29
C THR A 257 -2.70 5.04 -5.32
N LEU A 258 -3.47 4.39 -6.20
CA LEU A 258 -2.96 3.64 -7.35
C LEU A 258 -3.87 3.86 -8.55
N ASP A 259 -3.29 4.32 -9.66
CA ASP A 259 -4.00 4.69 -10.89
C ASP A 259 -3.06 4.60 -12.11
N GLU A 260 -3.56 4.98 -13.29
CA GLU A 260 -2.82 4.90 -14.56
C GLU A 260 -1.49 5.67 -14.61
N GLY A 261 -1.28 6.66 -13.74
CA GLY A 261 -0.03 7.43 -13.66
C GLY A 261 1.03 6.82 -12.74
N GLY A 262 0.64 5.86 -11.89
CA GLY A 262 1.46 5.29 -10.82
C GLY A 262 0.74 5.39 -9.48
N ALA A 263 1.46 5.82 -8.44
CA ALA A 263 0.85 6.29 -7.22
C ALA A 263 0.60 7.81 -7.31
N SER A 264 -0.65 8.19 -7.59
CA SER A 264 -1.26 9.53 -7.59
C SER A 264 -1.34 10.34 -8.91
N VAL A 265 -2.45 10.14 -9.65
CA VAL A 265 -3.35 11.14 -10.31
C VAL A 265 -2.87 11.76 -11.64
N THR A 266 -3.61 11.91 -12.76
CA THR A 266 -4.88 11.40 -13.41
C THR A 266 -4.91 11.99 -14.86
N ALA A 267 -5.76 11.71 -15.88
CA ALA A 267 -6.68 10.63 -16.32
C ALA A 267 -6.97 10.87 -17.85
N GLU A 268 -8.05 10.53 -18.58
CA GLU A 268 -9.40 9.94 -18.40
C GLU A 268 -9.91 9.46 -19.80
N ALA A 269 -11.14 8.93 -19.91
CA ALA A 269 -11.84 8.46 -21.13
C ALA A 269 -11.33 7.14 -21.77
N ALA A 270 -12.20 6.43 -22.52
CA ALA A 270 -12.01 5.02 -22.96
C ALA A 270 -11.97 4.83 -24.51
N ILE A 271 -12.46 3.80 -25.24
CA ILE A 271 -13.60 2.85 -25.13
C ILE A 271 -13.22 1.44 -25.73
N LEU A 272 -14.08 0.44 -25.51
CA LEU A 272 -14.03 -0.99 -25.88
C LEU A 272 -13.77 -1.35 -27.37
N SER A 273 -13.20 -2.55 -27.58
CA SER A 273 -13.58 -3.52 -28.65
C SER A 273 -13.18 -4.96 -28.23
N PHE A 274 -13.54 -5.99 -29.01
CA PHE A 274 -13.33 -7.43 -28.72
C PHE A 274 -12.37 -8.14 -29.69
N GLY A 275 -11.66 -9.17 -29.21
CA GLY A 275 -10.99 -10.18 -30.05
C GLY A 275 -10.60 -11.46 -29.30
N MET A 276 -11.06 -12.63 -29.77
CA MET A 276 -10.68 -13.96 -29.24
C MET A 276 -9.65 -14.66 -30.12
N PRO A 277 -8.47 -15.02 -29.58
CA PRO A 277 -7.82 -16.29 -29.95
C PRO A 277 -6.99 -16.94 -28.83
N GLU A 278 -7.15 -18.27 -28.66
CA GLU A 278 -6.35 -19.17 -27.81
C GLU A 278 -6.35 -18.86 -26.28
N PRO A 279 -5.93 -19.80 -25.41
CA PRO A 279 -5.83 -19.58 -23.96
C PRO A 279 -4.67 -18.63 -23.62
N ARG A 280 -4.88 -17.34 -23.85
CA ARG A 280 -4.02 -16.24 -23.43
C ARG A 280 -4.02 -16.10 -21.90
N ARG A 281 -2.94 -15.55 -21.34
CA ARG A 281 -2.93 -15.14 -19.93
C ARG A 281 -3.73 -13.85 -19.78
N SER A 282 -4.78 -13.88 -18.98
CA SER A 282 -5.49 -12.69 -18.52
C SER A 282 -5.00 -12.28 -17.13
N PHE A 283 -4.76 -10.98 -16.96
CA PHE A 283 -4.32 -10.34 -15.71
C PHE A 283 -5.34 -9.27 -15.29
N VAL A 284 -6.62 -9.65 -15.30
CA VAL A 284 -7.74 -8.84 -14.81
C VAL A 284 -7.91 -9.09 -13.31
N VAL A 285 -7.69 -8.04 -12.51
CA VAL A 285 -7.93 -8.06 -11.06
C VAL A 285 -9.42 -7.79 -10.81
N CYS A 286 -10.13 -8.82 -10.36
CA CYS A 286 -11.59 -8.84 -10.17
C CYS A 286 -12.03 -9.51 -8.85
N GLN A 287 -11.08 -10.05 -8.08
CA GLN A 287 -11.24 -10.75 -6.80
C GLN A 287 -10.12 -10.32 -5.83
N PRO A 288 -10.22 -10.64 -4.52
CA PRO A 288 -9.25 -10.20 -3.51
C PRO A 288 -7.79 -10.37 -3.89
N PHE A 289 -6.99 -9.33 -3.62
CA PHE A 289 -5.63 -9.21 -4.13
C PHE A 289 -4.70 -8.44 -3.18
N LEU A 290 -3.41 -8.73 -3.30
CA LEU A 290 -2.33 -7.99 -2.64
C LEU A 290 -1.80 -6.90 -3.58
N VAL A 291 -1.72 -5.67 -3.07
CA VAL A 291 -0.83 -4.61 -3.61
C VAL A 291 0.34 -4.46 -2.66
N MET A 292 1.57 -4.47 -3.20
CA MET A 292 2.78 -4.43 -2.38
C MET A 292 3.82 -3.48 -2.97
N LEU A 293 4.36 -2.59 -2.14
CA LEU A 293 5.54 -1.77 -2.43
C LEU A 293 6.72 -2.26 -1.59
N ILE A 294 7.79 -2.66 -2.26
CA ILE A 294 8.99 -3.25 -1.62
C ILE A 294 10.26 -2.85 -2.36
N ARG A 295 11.33 -2.53 -1.62
CA ARG A 295 12.65 -2.30 -2.20
C ARG A 295 13.21 -3.59 -2.78
N ARG A 296 13.91 -3.55 -3.91
CA ARG A 296 14.49 -4.75 -4.54
C ARG A 296 15.44 -5.55 -3.65
N SER A 297 16.04 -4.90 -2.66
CA SER A 297 16.95 -5.49 -1.67
C SER A 297 16.26 -6.04 -0.41
N ALA A 298 14.95 -5.85 -0.24
CA ALA A 298 14.26 -6.11 1.03
C ALA A 298 13.36 -7.35 0.99
N PHE A 299 13.25 -8.03 2.12
CA PHE A 299 12.31 -9.13 2.36
C PHE A 299 11.02 -8.69 3.08
N VAL A 300 10.96 -7.42 3.49
CA VAL A 300 9.80 -6.79 4.15
C VAL A 300 9.36 -5.59 3.30
N PRO A 301 8.10 -5.54 2.83
CA PRO A 301 7.56 -4.37 2.15
C PRO A 301 7.42 -3.17 3.08
N TYR A 302 7.46 -1.96 2.54
CA TYR A 302 7.15 -0.75 3.31
C TYR A 302 5.67 -0.36 3.26
N LEU A 303 4.93 -0.92 2.29
CA LEU A 303 3.47 -0.91 2.21
C LEU A 303 2.98 -2.27 1.68
N ALA A 304 2.01 -2.88 2.37
CA ALA A 304 1.28 -4.05 1.87
C ALA A 304 -0.21 -3.88 2.16
N LEU A 305 -1.03 -3.99 1.11
CA LEU A 305 -2.48 -3.82 1.16
C LEU A 305 -3.14 -5.12 0.69
N TRP A 306 -3.89 -5.79 1.56
CA TRP A 306 -4.84 -6.81 1.15
C TRP A 306 -6.18 -6.12 0.87
N VAL A 307 -6.55 -6.05 -0.41
CA VAL A 307 -7.82 -5.48 -0.87
C VAL A 307 -8.80 -6.63 -1.05
N GLU A 308 -9.64 -6.81 -0.06
CA GLU A 308 -10.72 -7.80 -0.02
C GLU A 308 -12.02 -7.20 -0.56
N THR A 309 -12.23 -5.89 -0.36
CA THR A 309 -13.51 -5.21 -0.63
C THR A 309 -13.34 -4.05 -1.64
N PRO A 310 -14.40 -3.70 -2.39
CA PRO A 310 -14.39 -2.53 -3.28
C PRO A 310 -14.49 -1.18 -2.55
N ALA A 311 -14.30 -1.11 -1.22
CA ALA A 311 -14.49 0.11 -0.43
C ALA A 311 -13.57 1.28 -0.85
N TRP A 312 -12.42 0.97 -1.47
CA TRP A 312 -11.39 1.91 -1.89
C TRP A 312 -11.39 2.20 -3.40
N MET A 313 -12.37 1.66 -4.12
CA MET A 313 -12.39 1.71 -5.58
C MET A 313 -13.25 2.87 -6.06
N GLN A 314 -12.69 3.67 -6.96
CA GLN A 314 -13.45 4.76 -7.58
C GLN A 314 -14.63 4.16 -8.39
N PRO A 315 -15.87 4.63 -8.20
CA PRO A 315 -17.01 4.15 -8.96
C PRO A 315 -16.90 4.56 -10.44
N PRO A 316 -17.54 3.82 -11.36
CA PRO A 316 -17.49 4.10 -12.79
C PRO A 316 -17.94 5.53 -13.11
N ALA A 317 -17.52 6.05 -14.27
CA ALA A 317 -17.98 7.35 -14.74
C ALA A 317 -19.51 7.45 -14.68
N ARG A 318 -20.04 8.43 -13.92
CA ARG A 318 -21.46 8.78 -14.04
C ARG A 318 -21.65 9.36 -15.44
N THR A 319 -22.32 8.62 -16.31
CA THR A 319 -22.76 9.13 -17.62
C THR A 319 -23.53 10.42 -17.39
N ALA A 320 -23.04 11.53 -17.93
CA ALA A 320 -23.80 12.78 -17.93
C ALA A 320 -25.16 12.51 -18.57
N GLY A 321 -26.23 12.91 -17.88
CA GLY A 321 -27.52 12.23 -18.00
C GLY A 321 -28.07 12.21 -19.43
N ALA A 322 -28.59 11.04 -19.83
CA ALA A 322 -29.64 11.02 -20.83
C ALA A 322 -30.79 11.89 -20.31
N GLY A 323 -31.03 13.03 -20.99
CA GLY A 323 -32.11 13.94 -20.61
C GLY A 323 -33.46 13.22 -20.64
N PRO A 324 -34.44 13.63 -19.81
CA PRO A 324 -35.74 13.00 -19.80
C PRO A 324 -36.36 13.09 -21.20
N ALA A 325 -36.71 11.94 -21.77
CA ALA A 325 -37.43 11.90 -23.03
C ALA A 325 -38.77 12.62 -22.83
N LEU A 326 -38.99 13.72 -23.54
CA LEU A 326 -40.24 14.46 -23.55
C LEU A 326 -41.30 13.65 -24.31
N GLY A 327 -41.88 12.66 -23.63
CA GLY A 327 -43.11 12.01 -24.05
C GLY A 327 -44.22 13.07 -24.13
N GLY A 328 -44.74 13.29 -25.33
CA GLY A 328 -45.71 14.33 -25.59
C GLY A 328 -47.06 14.07 -24.93
N LEU A 329 -47.73 15.14 -24.49
CA LEU A 329 -49.13 15.12 -24.07
C LEU A 329 -49.89 16.29 -24.71
N TYR A 330 -50.80 15.91 -25.60
CA TYR A 330 -51.98 16.63 -26.08
C TYR A 330 -52.23 18.06 -25.55
N ARG A 331 -52.20 19.04 -26.46
CA ARG A 331 -53.37 19.87 -26.79
C ARG A 331 -53.22 20.51 -28.17
#